data_AF-A0A259NEI4-F1
#
_entry.id   AF-A0A259NEI4-F1
#
_cell.length_a   1.000
_cell.length_b   1.000
_cell.length_c   1.000
_cell.angle_alpha   90.00
_cell.angle_beta   90.00
_cell.angle_gamma   90.00
#
_symmetry.space_group_name_H-M   'P 1'
#
loop_
_entity.id
_entity.type
_entity.pdbx_description
1 polymer ?
#
loop_
_entity_poly.entity_id
_entity_poly.type
_entity_poly.pdbx_seq_one_letter_code
_entity_poly.pdbx_strand_id
1 'polypeptide(L)'
;FGAFYTCRELLASGWLHRTGQQRPGPFMAAYDPAVTDIIYVFPDATKSDYWECSLTDRSREFRGRSMWELWDSQQQQRKSTAAAKLKERESKRSLENVIQETIQNAEKLRPSYFGESKTETLVGINQNRREAREQERQKRRADNKATEPKPKADVRYLTDQPEDGAFPDFLDDLFGDDE
;
A
#
# COMPACT_ATOMS: atom_id res chain seq x y z
N PHE A 1 6.89 -6.46 -30.31
CA PHE A 1 8.05 -5.57 -30.47
C PHE A 1 8.16 -5.14 -31.91
N GLY A 2 8.58 -3.90 -32.15
CA GLY A 2 8.69 -3.30 -33.47
C GLY A 2 9.44 -1.96 -33.38
N ALA A 3 9.83 -1.42 -34.52
CA ALA A 3 10.48 -0.12 -34.60
C ALA A 3 9.44 1.00 -34.63
N PHE A 4 9.72 2.07 -33.91
CA PHE A 4 8.85 3.22 -33.75
C PHE A 4 9.50 4.45 -34.37
N TYR A 5 8.77 5.10 -35.27
CA TYR A 5 9.20 6.28 -36.00
C TYR A 5 8.29 7.47 -35.67
N THR A 6 8.82 8.68 -35.77
CA THR A 6 8.06 9.91 -35.57
C THR A 6 8.58 11.04 -36.44
N CYS A 7 7.73 12.01 -36.75
CA CYS A 7 8.00 13.16 -37.59
C CYS A 7 7.17 14.35 -37.08
N ARG A 8 7.62 15.56 -37.39
CA ARG A 8 6.98 16.80 -36.91
C ARG A 8 5.60 16.98 -37.53
N GLU A 9 5.48 16.67 -38.81
CA GLU A 9 4.26 16.76 -39.60
C GLU A 9 3.18 15.82 -39.05
N LEU A 10 3.57 14.60 -38.68
CA LEU A 10 2.66 13.59 -38.12
C LEU A 10 2.19 13.93 -36.69
N LEU A 11 2.99 14.67 -35.94
CA LEU A 11 2.57 15.22 -34.64
C LEU A 11 1.65 16.43 -34.83
N ALA A 12 2.01 17.34 -35.73
CA ALA A 12 1.24 18.55 -36.03
C ALA A 12 -0.15 18.24 -36.63
N SER A 13 -0.25 17.17 -37.43
CA SER A 13 -1.51 16.72 -38.02
C SER A 13 -2.50 16.13 -37.00
N GLY A 14 -2.08 15.92 -35.75
CA GLY A 14 -2.92 15.34 -34.70
C GLY A 14 -3.24 13.86 -34.89
N TRP A 15 -2.60 13.17 -35.84
CA TRP A 15 -2.84 11.74 -36.13
C TRP A 15 -2.59 10.82 -34.93
N LEU A 16 -1.67 11.18 -34.05
CA LEU A 16 -1.37 10.42 -32.83
C LEU A 16 -2.32 10.74 -31.66
N HIS A 17 -3.19 11.74 -31.82
CA HIS A 17 -4.08 12.17 -30.75
C HIS A 17 -5.24 11.19 -30.60
N ARG A 18 -5.48 10.73 -29.36
CA ARG A 18 -6.55 9.79 -29.04
C ARG A 18 -7.83 10.53 -28.65
N THR A 19 -8.32 11.39 -29.52
CA THR A 19 -9.72 11.83 -29.46
C THR A 19 -10.57 10.79 -30.17
N GLY A 20 -11.82 10.58 -29.76
CA GLY A 20 -12.73 9.57 -30.32
C GLY A 20 -13.11 9.76 -31.80
N GLN A 21 -12.31 10.52 -32.55
CA GLN A 21 -12.40 10.69 -34.00
C GLN A 21 -11.88 9.46 -34.73
N GLN A 22 -12.37 9.29 -35.97
CA GLN A 22 -11.97 8.18 -36.83
C GLN A 22 -10.48 8.29 -37.13
N ARG A 23 -9.75 7.20 -36.86
CA ARG A 23 -8.32 7.15 -37.16
C ARG A 23 -8.10 7.36 -38.67
N PRO A 24 -6.99 8.00 -39.04
CA PRO A 24 -6.52 7.98 -40.42
C PRO A 24 -6.47 6.54 -40.92
N GLY A 25 -6.85 6.35 -42.20
CA GLY A 25 -6.85 5.05 -42.85
C GLY A 25 -5.45 4.43 -42.96
N PRO A 26 -5.33 3.27 -43.63
CA PRO A 26 -4.02 2.71 -43.93
C PRO A 26 -3.20 3.72 -44.74
N PHE A 27 -1.99 4.00 -44.27
CA PHE A 27 -1.03 4.85 -44.98
C PHE A 27 0.03 3.98 -45.64
N MET A 28 0.70 4.54 -46.65
CA MET A 28 1.86 3.91 -47.27
C MET A 28 3.14 4.47 -46.66
N ALA A 29 4.13 3.60 -46.48
CA ALA A 29 5.46 4.00 -46.06
C ALA A 29 6.50 3.32 -46.95
N ALA A 30 7.48 4.09 -47.40
CA ALA A 30 8.66 3.60 -48.08
C ALA A 30 9.86 3.65 -47.11
N TYR A 31 10.84 2.80 -47.38
CA TYR A 31 12.08 2.70 -46.61
C TYR A 31 13.22 2.30 -47.55
N ASP A 32 14.43 2.68 -47.19
CA ASP A 32 15.65 2.14 -47.80
C ASP A 32 16.02 0.82 -47.09
N PRO A 33 16.18 -0.32 -47.79
CA PRO A 33 16.62 -1.56 -47.17
C PRO A 33 17.95 -1.44 -46.41
N ALA A 34 18.83 -0.52 -46.81
CA ALA A 34 20.15 -0.33 -46.20
C ALA A 34 20.11 0.47 -44.89
N VAL A 35 19.08 1.29 -44.66
CA VAL A 35 19.02 2.25 -43.55
C VAL A 35 17.70 2.14 -42.79
N THR A 36 17.80 1.94 -41.47
CA THR A 36 16.65 1.88 -40.55
C THR A 36 16.34 3.20 -39.86
N ASP A 37 17.18 4.22 -40.00
CA ASP A 37 17.05 5.44 -39.22
C ASP A 37 15.89 6.33 -39.68
N ILE A 38 15.53 6.23 -40.96
CA ILE A 38 14.57 7.12 -41.63
C ILE A 38 13.59 6.28 -42.45
N ILE A 39 12.32 6.63 -42.36
CA ILE A 39 11.27 6.14 -43.25
C ILE A 39 10.51 7.31 -43.88
N TYR A 40 9.89 7.07 -45.01
CA TYR A 40 9.10 8.05 -45.74
C TYR A 40 7.63 7.68 -45.67
N VAL A 41 6.82 8.50 -45.03
CA VAL A 41 5.38 8.27 -44.85
C VAL A 41 4.60 9.08 -45.87
N PHE A 42 3.68 8.43 -46.59
CA PHE A 42 2.79 9.06 -47.56
C PHE A 42 1.39 9.16 -46.96
N PRO A 43 0.95 10.36 -46.53
CA PRO A 43 -0.35 10.55 -45.89
C PRO A 43 -1.51 10.40 -46.89
N ASP A 44 -1.31 10.84 -48.13
CA ASP A 44 -2.27 10.73 -49.23
C ASP A 44 -1.70 9.80 -50.31
N ALA A 45 -2.42 8.73 -50.67
CA ALA A 45 -1.97 7.79 -51.71
C ALA A 45 -1.92 8.39 -53.12
N THR A 46 -2.62 9.51 -53.36
CA THR A 46 -2.73 10.18 -54.65
C THR A 46 -1.71 11.28 -54.85
N LYS A 47 -1.09 11.78 -53.78
CA LYS A 47 -0.09 12.85 -53.83
C LYS A 47 1.29 12.26 -53.60
N SER A 48 2.29 12.87 -54.22
CA SER A 48 3.70 12.52 -54.04
C SER A 48 4.31 13.16 -52.77
N ASP A 49 3.50 13.85 -51.96
CA ASP A 49 3.97 14.47 -50.72
C ASP A 49 4.32 13.36 -49.72
N TYR A 50 5.51 13.46 -49.15
CA TYR A 50 6.01 12.54 -48.15
C TYR A 50 6.47 13.29 -46.91
N TRP A 51 6.40 12.61 -45.77
CA TRP A 51 6.96 13.06 -44.51
C TRP A 51 8.13 12.17 -44.14
N GLU A 52 9.27 12.79 -43.85
CA GLU A 52 10.46 12.08 -43.40
C GLU A 52 10.36 11.85 -41.89
N CYS A 53 10.24 10.59 -41.49
CA CYS A 53 10.06 10.21 -40.09
C CYS A 53 11.29 9.45 -39.59
N SER A 54 11.86 9.93 -38.50
CA SER A 54 13.07 9.38 -37.91
C SER A 54 12.76 8.39 -36.79
N LEU A 55 13.71 7.49 -36.56
CA LEU A 55 13.63 6.47 -35.53
C LEU A 55 13.64 7.10 -34.13
N THR A 56 12.62 6.77 -33.33
CA THR A 56 12.48 7.28 -31.96
C THR A 56 13.51 6.66 -31.01
N ASP A 57 13.79 7.34 -29.89
CA ASP A 57 14.71 6.84 -28.84
C ASP A 57 14.30 5.48 -28.27
N ARG A 58 13.00 5.17 -28.26
CA ARG A 58 12.49 3.86 -27.85
C ARG A 58 13.09 2.72 -28.66
N SER A 59 13.45 2.99 -29.91
CA SER A 59 13.97 2.02 -30.87
C SER A 59 15.46 2.24 -31.15
N ARG A 60 16.19 2.94 -30.26
CA ARG A 60 17.60 3.31 -30.44
C ARG A 60 18.53 2.12 -30.74
N GLU A 61 18.13 0.91 -30.37
CA GLU A 61 18.89 -0.32 -30.63
C GLU A 61 19.07 -0.62 -32.13
N PHE A 62 18.19 -0.08 -32.97
CA PHE A 62 18.24 -0.24 -34.42
C PHE A 62 18.91 0.94 -35.13
N ARG A 63 19.57 1.86 -34.43
CA ARG A 63 20.26 2.98 -35.08
C ARG A 63 21.44 2.50 -35.93
N GLY A 64 21.55 3.01 -37.16
CA GLY A 64 22.61 2.65 -38.09
C GLY A 64 22.60 1.18 -38.53
N ARG A 65 21.46 0.49 -38.42
CA ARG A 65 21.28 -0.88 -38.89
C ARG A 65 20.61 -0.91 -40.26
N SER A 66 20.59 -2.09 -40.86
CA SER A 66 19.79 -2.35 -42.06
C SER A 66 18.40 -2.86 -41.71
N MET A 67 17.43 -2.67 -42.61
CA MET A 67 16.05 -3.14 -42.40
C MET A 67 15.98 -4.67 -42.27
N TRP A 68 16.92 -5.38 -42.90
CA TRP A 68 17.07 -6.82 -42.77
C TRP A 68 17.44 -7.24 -41.35
N GLU A 69 18.41 -6.57 -40.72
CA GLU A 69 18.80 -6.84 -39.33
C GLU A 69 17.68 -6.52 -38.35
N LEU A 70 16.91 -5.45 -38.62
CA LEU A 70 15.74 -5.10 -37.83
C LEU A 70 14.69 -6.22 -37.89
N TRP A 71 14.38 -6.73 -39.08
CA TRP A 71 13.42 -7.82 -39.24
C TRP A 71 13.90 -9.11 -38.60
N ASP A 72 15.18 -9.48 -38.74
CA ASP A 72 15.71 -10.68 -38.09
C ASP A 72 15.62 -10.58 -36.56
N SER A 73 16.05 -9.46 -35.99
CA SER A 73 15.88 -9.17 -34.56
C SER A 73 14.41 -9.27 -34.14
N GLN A 74 13.50 -8.68 -34.91
CA GLN A 74 12.07 -8.74 -34.62
C GLN A 74 11.51 -10.16 -34.68
N GLN A 75 11.96 -10.99 -35.63
CA GLN A 75 11.57 -12.40 -35.72
C GLN A 75 12.06 -13.19 -34.51
N GLN A 76 13.32 -12.99 -34.10
CA GLN A 76 13.88 -13.64 -32.91
C GLN A 76 13.13 -13.23 -31.64
N GLN A 77 12.85 -11.93 -31.46
CA GLN A 77 12.05 -11.42 -30.34
C GLN A 77 10.63 -11.99 -30.34
N ARG A 78 9.99 -12.14 -31.52
CA ARG A 78 8.65 -12.76 -31.62
C ARG A 78 8.69 -14.23 -31.20
N LYS A 79 9.69 -14.99 -31.63
CA LYS A 79 9.85 -16.40 -31.25
C LYS A 79 10.08 -16.55 -29.75
N SER A 80 11.01 -15.77 -29.16
CA SER A 80 11.32 -15.84 -27.73
C SER A 80 10.12 -15.44 -26.87
N THR A 81 9.40 -14.38 -27.23
CA THR A 81 8.22 -13.93 -26.51
C THR A 81 7.04 -14.90 -26.63
N ALA A 82 6.87 -15.55 -27.79
CA ALA A 82 5.88 -16.60 -27.95
C ALA A 82 6.19 -17.80 -27.05
N ALA A 83 7.44 -18.26 -27.04
CA ALA A 83 7.87 -19.35 -26.16
C ALA A 83 7.71 -19.01 -24.67
N ALA A 84 8.09 -17.78 -24.27
CA ALA A 84 7.91 -17.30 -22.91
C ALA A 84 6.43 -17.27 -22.48
N LYS A 85 5.54 -16.81 -23.37
CA LYS A 85 4.08 -16.80 -23.11
C LYS A 85 3.50 -18.20 -22.94
N LEU A 86 4.00 -19.19 -23.70
CA LEU A 86 3.57 -20.58 -23.53
C LEU A 86 3.97 -21.10 -22.14
N LYS A 87 5.24 -20.91 -21.76
CA LYS A 87 5.74 -21.30 -20.44
C LYS A 87 5.01 -20.58 -19.30
N GLU A 88 4.73 -19.29 -19.47
CA GLU A 88 3.94 -18.51 -18.52
C GLU A 88 2.54 -19.12 -18.34
N ARG A 89 1.85 -19.45 -19.44
CA ARG A 89 0.52 -20.09 -19.38
C ARG A 89 0.55 -21.45 -18.69
N GLU A 90 1.57 -22.27 -18.96
CA GLU A 90 1.75 -23.57 -18.31
C GLU A 90 1.95 -23.40 -16.80
N SER A 91 2.84 -22.49 -16.39
CA SER A 91 3.07 -22.20 -14.97
C SER A 91 1.82 -21.67 -14.28
N LYS A 92 1.05 -20.80 -14.94
CA LYS A 92 -0.22 -20.29 -14.44
C LYS A 92 -1.25 -21.41 -14.24
N ARG A 93 -1.39 -22.32 -15.22
CA ARG A 93 -2.27 -23.48 -15.09
C ARG A 93 -1.86 -24.38 -13.93
N SER A 94 -0.55 -24.65 -13.77
CA SER A 94 -0.04 -25.44 -12.65
C SER A 94 -0.35 -24.79 -11.30
N LEU A 95 -0.20 -23.46 -11.20
CA LEU A 95 -0.54 -22.71 -9.99
C LEU A 95 -2.05 -22.79 -9.69
N GLU A 96 -2.89 -22.62 -10.70
CA GLU A 96 -4.35 -22.74 -10.55
C GLU A 96 -4.76 -24.12 -10.05
N ASN A 97 -4.14 -25.19 -10.56
CA ASN A 97 -4.37 -26.55 -10.09
C ASN A 97 -4.00 -26.71 -8.61
N VAL A 98 -2.83 -26.21 -8.19
CA VAL A 98 -2.40 -26.25 -6.78
C VAL A 98 -3.37 -25.46 -5.89
N ILE A 99 -3.84 -24.29 -6.34
CA ILE A 99 -4.85 -23.50 -5.63
C ILE A 99 -6.15 -24.31 -5.48
N GLN A 100 -6.63 -24.95 -6.55
CA GLN A 100 -7.83 -25.78 -6.49
C GLN A 100 -7.66 -26.98 -5.55
N GLU A 101 -6.54 -27.68 -5.61
CA GLU A 101 -6.24 -28.81 -4.72
C GLU A 101 -6.18 -28.36 -3.26
N THR A 102 -5.51 -27.25 -2.97
CA THR A 102 -5.46 -26.68 -1.61
C THR A 102 -6.82 -26.27 -1.08
N ILE A 103 -7.68 -25.65 -1.91
CA ILE A 103 -9.07 -25.33 -1.53
C ILE A 103 -9.84 -26.62 -1.24
N GLN A 104 -9.79 -27.61 -2.13
CA GLN A 104 -10.49 -28.88 -1.92
C GLN A 104 -10.02 -29.61 -0.66
N ASN A 105 -8.72 -29.59 -0.37
CA ASN A 105 -8.17 -30.18 0.84
C ASN A 105 -8.61 -29.41 2.09
N ALA A 106 -8.62 -28.08 2.04
CA ALA A 106 -9.13 -27.25 3.13
C ALA A 106 -10.63 -27.50 3.37
N GLU A 107 -11.44 -27.63 2.30
CA GLU A 107 -12.87 -27.97 2.40
C GLU A 107 -13.08 -29.35 3.00
N LYS A 108 -12.30 -30.36 2.61
CA LYS A 108 -12.36 -31.72 3.18
C LYS A 108 -11.96 -31.74 4.66
N LEU A 109 -10.95 -30.96 5.04
CA LEU A 109 -10.49 -30.84 6.42
C LEU A 109 -11.37 -29.92 7.27
N ARG A 110 -12.25 -29.14 6.63
CA ARG A 110 -13.13 -28.22 7.34
C ARG A 110 -14.09 -29.02 8.22
N PRO A 111 -14.12 -28.78 9.54
CA PRO A 111 -15.13 -29.39 10.38
C PRO A 111 -16.52 -28.91 9.96
N SER A 112 -17.51 -29.81 9.97
CA SER A 112 -18.91 -29.51 9.60
C SER A 112 -19.55 -28.44 10.50
N TYR A 113 -18.96 -28.17 11.66
CA TYR A 113 -19.43 -27.18 12.61
C TYR A 113 -18.27 -26.25 12.97
N PHE A 114 -18.43 -24.97 12.64
CA PHE A 114 -17.52 -23.89 13.01
C PHE A 114 -18.22 -23.09 14.11
N GLY A 115 -18.21 -23.64 15.31
CA GLY A 115 -18.84 -23.04 16.47
C GLY A 115 -18.55 -23.87 17.71
N GLU A 116 -18.39 -23.18 18.83
CA GLU A 116 -18.75 -23.75 20.11
C GLU A 116 -20.25 -24.05 20.10
N SER A 117 -20.66 -25.16 20.69
CA SER A 117 -22.09 -25.43 20.93
C SER A 117 -22.76 -24.18 21.53
N LYS A 118 -24.06 -23.94 21.30
CA LYS A 118 -24.80 -22.86 21.98
C LYS A 118 -24.55 -22.83 23.50
N THR A 119 -24.28 -23.99 24.09
CA THR A 119 -23.92 -24.13 25.51
C THR A 119 -22.51 -23.62 25.81
N GLU A 120 -21.52 -23.93 24.98
CA GLU A 120 -20.14 -23.47 25.16
C GLU A 120 -20.01 -21.95 24.94
N THR A 121 -20.69 -21.40 23.93
CA THR A 121 -20.74 -19.94 23.71
C THR A 121 -21.34 -19.19 24.90
N LEU A 122 -22.39 -19.73 25.53
CA LEU A 122 -22.97 -19.16 26.75
C LEU A 122 -22.00 -19.24 27.95
N VAL A 123 -21.20 -20.30 28.04
CA VAL A 123 -20.15 -20.43 29.07
C VAL A 123 -19.04 -19.38 28.83
N GLY A 124 -18.59 -19.20 27.60
CA GLY A 124 -17.59 -18.18 27.23
C GLY A 124 -18.04 -16.75 27.55
N ILE A 125 -19.31 -16.40 27.31
CA ILE A 125 -19.87 -15.09 27.68
C ILE A 125 -19.86 -14.89 29.20
N ASN A 126 -20.24 -15.90 29.97
CA ASN A 126 -20.23 -15.82 31.43
C ASN A 126 -18.82 -15.68 31.99
N GLN A 127 -17.85 -16.38 31.41
CA GLN A 127 -16.43 -16.28 31.77
C GLN A 127 -15.88 -14.89 31.46
N ASN A 128 -16.06 -14.39 30.23
CA ASN A 128 -15.68 -13.03 29.84
C ASN A 128 -16.30 -11.96 30.76
N ARG A 129 -17.57 -12.13 31.15
CA ARG A 129 -18.25 -11.20 32.07
C ARG A 129 -17.66 -11.23 33.48
N ARG A 130 -17.22 -12.40 33.96
CA ARG A 130 -16.53 -12.52 35.25
C ARG A 130 -15.16 -11.85 35.20
N GLU A 131 -14.38 -12.12 34.16
CA GLU A 131 -13.05 -11.54 33.96
C GLU A 131 -13.11 -10.01 33.87
N ALA A 132 -14.04 -9.46 33.06
CA ALA A 132 -14.25 -8.02 32.97
C ALA A 132 -14.62 -7.38 34.32
N ARG A 133 -15.48 -8.04 35.11
CA ARG A 133 -15.87 -7.58 36.46
C ARG A 133 -14.71 -7.63 37.44
N GLU A 134 -13.83 -8.63 37.32
CA GLU A 134 -12.65 -8.78 38.17
C GLU A 134 -11.61 -7.70 37.84
N GLN A 135 -11.36 -7.45 36.56
CA GLN A 135 -10.51 -6.35 36.10
C GLN A 135 -11.03 -4.98 36.55
N GLU A 136 -12.35 -4.74 36.46
CA GLU A 136 -12.95 -3.49 36.96
C GLU A 136 -12.76 -3.34 38.47
N ARG A 137 -12.96 -4.42 39.25
CA ARG A 137 -12.73 -4.40 40.70
C ARG A 137 -11.27 -4.17 41.06
N GLN A 138 -10.33 -4.76 40.32
CA GLN A 138 -8.90 -4.54 40.53
C GLN A 138 -8.52 -3.08 40.26
N LYS A 139 -9.03 -2.47 39.17
CA LYS A 139 -8.83 -1.04 38.88
C LYS A 139 -9.37 -0.15 39.99
N ARG A 140 -10.63 -0.36 40.41
CA ARG A 140 -11.23 0.41 41.52
C ARG A 140 -10.48 0.25 42.84
N ARG A 141 -9.91 -0.93 43.12
CA ARG A 141 -9.06 -1.15 44.31
C ARG A 141 -7.72 -0.43 44.22
N ALA A 142 -7.14 -0.34 43.02
CA ALA A 142 -5.93 0.43 42.80
C ALA A 142 -6.18 1.94 42.96
N ASP A 143 -7.31 2.43 42.45
CA ASP A 143 -7.70 3.85 42.55
C ASP A 143 -8.05 4.27 44.00
N ASN A 144 -8.61 3.36 44.80
CA ASN A 144 -8.95 3.58 46.21
C ASN A 144 -7.79 3.33 47.18
N LYS A 145 -6.56 3.06 46.69
CA LYS A 145 -5.41 2.90 47.57
C LYS A 145 -5.05 4.28 48.12
N ALA A 146 -5.07 4.43 49.44
CA ALA A 146 -4.71 5.68 50.10
C ALA A 146 -3.34 6.13 49.58
N THR A 147 -3.29 7.32 48.97
CA THR A 147 -2.04 7.91 48.51
C THR A 147 -1.16 8.08 49.73
N GLU A 148 0.02 7.44 49.73
CA GLU A 148 1.06 7.66 50.74
C GLU A 148 1.20 9.17 50.98
N PRO A 149 1.21 9.64 52.24
CA PRO A 149 1.28 11.06 52.53
C PRO A 149 2.55 11.62 51.89
N LYS A 150 2.38 12.54 50.93
CA LYS A 150 3.51 13.24 50.33
C LYS A 150 4.31 13.91 51.46
N PRO A 151 5.65 13.82 51.47
CA PRO A 151 6.46 14.47 52.50
C PRO A 151 6.11 15.96 52.52
N LYS A 152 5.74 16.47 53.70
CA LYS A 152 5.43 17.90 53.87
C LYS A 152 6.71 18.69 53.58
N ALA A 153 6.55 19.78 52.84
CA ALA A 153 7.67 20.66 52.50
C ALA A 153 8.20 21.36 53.75
N ASP A 154 9.53 21.54 53.80
CA ASP A 154 10.22 22.14 54.93
C ASP A 154 10.03 23.67 54.92
N VAL A 155 9.37 24.22 55.94
CA VAL A 155 9.03 25.64 56.03
C VAL A 155 10.19 26.39 56.67
N ARG A 156 10.89 27.23 55.90
CA ARG A 156 11.96 28.11 56.41
C ARG A 156 11.38 29.44 56.90
N TYR A 157 11.54 29.72 58.20
CA TYR A 157 11.20 31.01 58.80
C TYR A 157 12.30 32.06 58.53
N LEU A 158 11.91 33.29 58.22
CA LEU A 158 12.85 34.40 57.98
C LEU A 158 13.29 35.13 59.27
N THR A 159 12.65 34.84 60.40
CA THR A 159 12.90 35.39 61.75
C THR A 159 12.75 34.27 62.78
N ASP A 160 13.15 34.53 64.03
CA ASP A 160 12.98 33.58 65.13
C ASP A 160 11.54 33.08 65.20
N GLN A 161 11.41 31.76 65.41
CA GLN A 161 10.13 31.07 65.46
C GLN A 161 9.31 31.70 66.60
N PRO A 162 8.09 32.22 66.35
CA PRO A 162 7.30 32.80 67.43
C PRO A 162 7.03 31.74 68.50
N GLU A 163 7.15 32.11 69.78
CA GLU A 163 6.73 31.24 70.88
C GLU A 163 5.31 30.77 70.62
N ASP A 164 5.05 29.48 70.86
CA ASP A 164 3.75 28.86 70.66
C ASP A 164 2.71 29.71 71.40
N GLY A 165 1.91 30.46 70.64
CA GLY A 165 0.85 31.34 71.14
C GLY A 165 -0.34 30.56 71.68
N ALA A 166 -0.06 29.44 72.37
CA ALA A 166 -1.03 28.65 73.06
C ALA A 166 -1.69 29.53 74.12
N PHE A 167 -3.01 29.67 73.99
CA PHE A 167 -3.83 30.43 74.92
C PHE A 167 -3.64 29.83 76.33
N PRO A 168 -3.48 30.64 77.39
CA PRO A 168 -3.34 30.11 78.73
C PRO A 168 -4.57 29.27 79.06
N ASP A 169 -4.36 28.02 79.48
CA ASP A 169 -5.44 27.09 79.78
C ASP A 169 -5.97 27.37 81.19
N PHE A 170 -7.02 28.18 81.28
CA PHE A 170 -7.67 28.55 82.56
C PHE A 170 -8.66 27.49 83.06
N LEU A 171 -8.59 26.25 82.55
CA LEU A 171 -9.48 25.18 82.97
C LEU A 171 -9.29 24.79 84.45
N ASP A 172 -8.07 24.90 84.99
CA ASP A 172 -7.80 24.60 86.40
C ASP A 172 -8.41 25.63 87.37
N ASP A 173 -8.56 26.89 86.95
CA ASP A 173 -9.10 27.97 87.80
C ASP A 173 -10.64 28.02 87.80
N LEU A 174 -11.28 27.35 86.82
CA LEU A 174 -12.73 27.29 86.68
C LEU A 174 -13.35 26.05 87.36
N PHE A 175 -12.54 25.02 87.60
CA PHE A 175 -12.97 23.73 88.14
C PHE A 175 -12.07 23.19 89.28
N GLY A 176 -11.10 23.98 89.75
CA GLY A 176 -10.37 23.67 90.97
C GLY A 176 -11.29 23.83 92.18
N ASP A 177 -11.45 22.76 92.96
CA ASP A 177 -12.18 22.81 94.23
C ASP A 177 -11.49 23.81 95.18
N ASP A 178 -12.21 24.86 95.58
CA ASP A 178 -11.82 25.74 96.69
C ASP A 178 -11.75 24.90 97.99
N GLU A 179 -10.59 24.81 98.63
CA GLU A 179 -10.44 24.34 100.02
C GLU A 179 -10.39 25.51 101.01
#